data_AF-A0A9Q3PCG7-F1
#
_entry.id   AF-A0A9Q3PCG7-F1
#
_cell.length_a   1.000
_cell.length_b   1.000
_cell.length_c   1.000
_cell.angle_alpha   90.00
_cell.angle_beta   90.00
_cell.angle_gamma   90.00
#
_symmetry.space_group_name_H-M   'P 1'
#
loop_
_entity.id
_entity.type
_entity.pdbx_description
1 polymer ?
#
loop_
_entity_poly.entity_id
_entity_poly.type
_entity_poly.pdbx_seq_one_letter_code
_entity_poly.pdbx_strand_id
1 'polypeptide(L)' 'MYLLPSSYHDFLEELWGEEEEPEEIETMMNTVPYVYYQYLDVFSKVKAKKHPPHHTCDHHIELEGSLPP' A
#
# COMPACT_ATOMS: atom_id res chain seq x y z
N MET A 1 18.48 10.78 13.12
CA MET A 1 17.49 11.86 12.91
C MET A 1 16.68 11.46 11.70
N TYR A 2 15.43 11.01 11.88
CA TYR A 2 14.53 10.76 10.76
C TYR A 2 13.72 12.05 10.55
N LEU A 3 13.86 12.67 9.38
CA LEU A 3 13.02 13.79 8.97
C LEU A 3 11.64 13.19 8.69
N LEU A 4 10.64 13.56 9.49
CA LEU A 4 9.26 13.17 9.20
C LEU A 4 8.81 13.90 7.92
N PRO A 5 8.08 13.23 7.01
CA PRO A 5 7.49 13.88 5.84
C PRO A 5 6.67 15.09 6.28
N SER A 6 6.87 16.23 5.61
CA SER A 6 6.27 17.52 6.00
C SER A 6 4.76 17.56 5.73
N SER A 7 4.23 16.58 4.99
CA SER A 7 2.86 16.54 4.49
C SER A 7 2.41 15.09 4.32
N TYR A 8 1.10 14.85 4.47
CA TYR A 8 0.47 13.55 4.18
C TYR A 8 0.70 13.10 2.74
N HIS A 9 0.82 14.05 1.80
CA HIS A 9 1.10 13.74 0.40
C HIS A 9 2.51 13.18 0.19
N ASP A 10 3.53 13.80 0.79
CA ASP A 10 4.92 13.35 0.68
C ASP A 10 5.09 11.93 1.22
N PHE A 11 4.36 11.61 2.29
CA PHE A 11 4.30 10.28 2.87
C PHE A 11 3.65 9.25 1.93
N LEU A 12 2.55 9.62 1.26
CA LEU A 12 1.93 8.72 0.28
C LEU A 12 2.83 8.51 -0.94
N GLU A 13 3.60 9.51 -1.34
CA GLU A 13 4.55 9.38 -2.44
C GLU A 13 5.75 8.49 -2.08
N GLU A 14 6.27 8.59 -0.85
CA GLU A 14 7.33 7.69 -0.36
C GLU A 14 6.85 6.24 -0.15
N LEU A 15 5.58 6.07 0.25
CA LEU A 15 5.00 4.74 0.53
C LEU A 15 4.43 4.06 -0.72
N TRP A 16 3.89 4.80 -1.70
CA TRP A 16 3.20 4.25 -2.86
C TRP A 16 3.88 4.58 -4.21
N GLY A 17 4.95 5.38 -4.20
CA GLY A 17 5.72 5.80 -5.38
C GLY A 17 6.73 4.75 -5.89
N GLU A 18 6.32 3.49 -5.96
CA GLU A 18 7.07 2.45 -6.69
C GLU A 18 6.52 2.31 -8.12
N GLU A 19 7.42 2.18 -9.10
CA GLU A 19 7.07 1.95 -10.51
C GLU A 19 6.23 0.67 -10.62
N GLU A 20 4.98 0.85 -11.00
CA GLU A 20 4.02 -0.23 -11.15
C GLU A 20 4.26 -0.92 -12.49
N GLU A 21 4.43 -2.25 -12.50
CA GLU A 21 4.66 -2.96 -13.76
C GLU A 21 3.42 -2.87 -14.66
N PRO A 22 3.56 -2.36 -15.89
CA PRO A 22 2.42 -2.03 -16.75
C PRO A 22 1.54 -3.26 -17.08
N GLU A 23 2.13 -4.45 -17.11
CA GLU A 23 1.42 -5.71 -17.38
C GLU A 23 0.45 -6.10 -16.25
N GLU A 24 0.81 -5.79 -14.99
CA GLU A 24 -0.03 -6.09 -13.83
C GLU A 24 -1.27 -5.18 -13.82
N ILE A 25 -1.09 -3.90 -14.13
CA ILE A 25 -2.18 -2.90 -14.21
C ILE A 25 -3.19 -3.28 -15.29
N GLU A 26 -2.71 -3.62 -16.49
CA GLU A 26 -3.57 -3.98 -17.61
C GLU A 26 -4.43 -5.21 -17.28
N THR A 27 -3.82 -6.20 -16.62
CA THR A 27 -4.53 -7.40 -16.16
C THR A 27 -5.63 -7.05 -15.16
N MET A 28 -5.36 -6.15 -14.22
CA MET A 28 -6.35 -5.75 -13.22
C MET A 28 -7.46 -4.88 -13.78
N MET A 29 -7.16 -3.96 -14.70
CA MET A 29 -8.19 -3.17 -15.37
C MET A 29 -9.17 -4.08 -16.13
N ASN A 30 -8.70 -5.19 -16.71
CA ASN A 30 -9.59 -6.15 -17.37
C ASN A 30 -10.48 -6.96 -16.40
N THR A 31 -10.14 -7.00 -15.11
CA THR A 31 -10.80 -7.86 -14.12
C THR A 31 -11.64 -7.09 -13.11
N VAL A 32 -11.17 -5.89 -12.74
CA VAL A 32 -11.77 -5.02 -11.74
C VAL A 32 -12.80 -4.11 -12.43
N PRO A 33 -13.99 -3.87 -11.86
CA PRO A 33 -14.91 -2.88 -12.42
C PRO A 33 -14.30 -1.48 -12.42
N TYR A 34 -14.57 -0.69 -13.46
CA TYR A 34 -14.00 0.66 -13.63
C TYR A 34 -14.17 1.58 -12.42
N VAL A 35 -15.26 1.39 -11.65
CA VAL A 35 -15.58 2.15 -10.44
C VAL A 35 -14.48 2.00 -9.37
N TYR A 36 -13.72 0.91 -9.42
CA TYR A 36 -12.69 0.58 -8.44
C TYR A 36 -11.26 0.75 -8.98
N TYR A 37 -11.06 1.35 -10.15
CA TYR A 37 -9.70 1.57 -10.69
C TYR A 37 -8.82 2.46 -9.82
N GLN A 38 -9.42 3.29 -8.96
CA GLN A 38 -8.66 4.08 -7.98
C GLN A 38 -8.11 3.24 -6.81
N TYR A 39 -8.47 1.96 -6.74
CA TYR A 39 -8.07 1.02 -5.70
C TYR A 39 -7.32 -0.20 -6.28
N LEU A 40 -6.72 -0.08 -7.48
CA LEU A 40 -5.97 -1.18 -8.09
C LEU A 40 -4.78 -1.64 -7.25
N ASP A 41 -4.21 -0.71 -6.49
CA ASP A 41 -3.17 -0.95 -5.50
C ASP A 41 -3.56 -2.02 -4.45
N VAL A 42 -4.84 -2.06 -4.04
CA VAL A 42 -5.38 -3.09 -3.12
C VAL A 42 -5.40 -4.48 -3.76
N PHE A 43 -5.50 -4.55 -5.09
CA PHE A 43 -5.51 -5.81 -5.83
C PHE A 43 -4.11 -6.25 -6.28
N SER A 44 -3.10 -5.37 -6.19
CA SER A 44 -1.71 -5.70 -6.53
C SER A 44 -1.09 -6.70 -5.56
N LYS A 45 -0.44 -7.72 -6.12
CA LYS A 45 0.23 -8.75 -5.32
C LYS A 45 1.42 -8.21 -4.54
N VAL A 46 1.99 -7.11 -5.03
CA VAL A 46 3.14 -6.43 -4.44
C VAL A 46 2.66 -5.32 -3.49
N LYS A 47 1.82 -4.40 -3.97
CA LYS A 47 1.38 -3.25 -3.17
C LYS A 47 0.44 -3.63 -2.03
N ALA A 48 -0.43 -4.63 -2.20
CA ALA A 48 -1.34 -5.05 -1.13
C ALA A 48 -0.62 -5.66 0.08
N LYS A 49 0.62 -6.12 -0.07
CA LYS A 49 1.44 -6.60 1.04
C LYS A 49 2.07 -5.48 1.86
N LYS A 50 2.08 -4.24 1.33
CA LYS A 50 2.67 -3.09 2.00
C LYS A 50 1.66 -2.59 3.02
N HIS A 51 1.94 -2.85 4.30
CA HIS A 51 1.15 -2.26 5.36
C HIS A 51 1.36 -0.74 5.37
N PRO A 52 0.29 0.05 5.57
CA PRO A 52 0.49 1.44 5.96
C PRO A 52 1.35 1.45 7.24
N PRO A 53 2.34 2.33 7.33
CA PRO A 53 3.20 2.39 8.50
C PRO A 53 2.37 2.84 9.70
N HIS A 54 2.77 2.35 10.86
CA HIS A 54 2.05 2.61 12.10
C HIS A 54 1.95 4.09 12.40
N HIS A 55 0.73 4.54 12.70
CA HIS A 55 0.43 5.88 13.16
C HIS A 55 0.28 5.93 14.68
N THR A 56 0.53 7.10 15.27
CA THR A 56 0.40 7.32 16.72
C THR A 56 -1.01 7.10 17.26
N CYS A 57 -2.02 7.20 16.39
CA CYS A 57 -3.43 6.96 16.69
C CYS A 57 -3.86 5.50 16.44
N ASP A 58 -2.98 4.67 15.90
CA ASP A 58 -3.29 3.26 15.71
C ASP A 58 -3.43 2.60 17.06
N HIS A 59 -4.23 1.55 17.11
CA HIS A 59 -4.54 0.85 18.35
C HIS A 59 -3.32 0.13 18.96
N HIS A 60 -2.12 0.27 18.36
CA HIS A 60 -0.86 -0.36 18.77
C HIS A 60 -1.04 -1.82 19.17
N ILE A 61 -1.88 -2.54 18.41
CA ILE A 61 -2.08 -3.97 18.64
C ILE A 61 -0.82 -4.65 18.13
N GLU A 62 0.03 -5.06 19.06
CA GLU A 62 1.18 -5.89 18.76
C GLU A 62 0.66 -7.25 18.26
N LEU A 63 1.00 -7.61 17.03
CA LEU A 63 0.66 -8.91 16.47
C LEU A 63 1.58 -9.96 17.11
N GLU A 64 1.09 -10.63 18.16
CA GLU A 64 1.78 -11.75 18.76
C GLU A 64 1.49 -13.05 17.98
N GLY A 65 2.55 -13.71 17.47
CA GLY A 65 2.45 -15.00 16.81
C GLY A 65 3.63 -15.30 15.89
N SER A 66 4.01 -16.57 15.77
CA SER A 66 4.96 -16.99 14.74
C SER A 66 4.35 -16.83 13.36
N LEU A 67 5.07 -16.22 12.42
CA LEU A 67 4.68 -16.27 11.00
C LEU A 67 4.53 -17.74 10.58
N PRO A 68 3.46 -18.10 9.86
CA PRO A 68 3.35 -19.44 9.29
C PRO A 68 4.52 -19.70 8.32
N PRO A 69 4.99 -20.95 8.21
CA PRO A 69 6.15 -21.32 7.38
C PRO A 69 5.93 -21.07 5.88
#